data_AF-A0A968PKA1-F1
#
_entry.id   AF-A0A968PKA1-F1
#
_cell.length_a   1.000
_cell.length_b   1.000
_cell.length_c   1.000
_cell.angle_alpha   90.00
_cell.angle_beta   90.00
_cell.angle_gamma   90.00
#
_symmetry.space_group_name_H-M   'P 1'
#
loop_
_entity.id
_entity.type
_entity.pdbx_description
1 polymer ?
#
loop_
_entity_poly.entity_id
_entity_poly.type
_entity_poly.pdbx_seq_one_letter_code
_entity_poly.pdbx_strand_id
1 'polypeptide(L)'
;MWEVQSVPSICTLCPVGCNTTLDMRHNKLMRVMPRENAAVNDIWICDKGRFGHRFIESTDRLTTPLVRRDGALVPASWQEALGLVAEKFAAIQSAAGGAALGGLAGDHLANEDLFIFQRLFREVLNSNNLDYRTGTPGEQPPMMLGHSLAWVPVQPDGTGRRHYRAGGGGRPGRRSTTLYAAAASHCGAGGQAVCCQCPPNQT
;
A
#
# COMPACT_ATOMS: atom_id res chain seq x y z
N MET A 1 -24.01 -30.19 -6.29
CA MET A 1 -23.98 -28.71 -6.27
C MET A 1 -23.49 -28.25 -7.65
N TRP A 2 -24.40 -28.09 -8.62
CA TRP A 2 -24.08 -27.95 -10.05
C TRP A 2 -23.74 -26.52 -10.51
N GLU A 3 -23.89 -25.52 -9.64
CA GLU A 3 -23.70 -24.09 -9.96
C GLU A 3 -22.43 -23.45 -9.36
N VAL A 4 -21.58 -24.23 -8.70
CA VAL A 4 -20.32 -23.70 -8.14
C VAL A 4 -19.20 -23.88 -9.16
N GLN A 5 -18.53 -22.78 -9.49
CA GLN A 5 -17.33 -22.80 -10.32
C GLN A 5 -16.10 -22.75 -9.43
N SER A 6 -15.22 -23.73 -9.57
CA SER A 6 -13.97 -23.84 -8.84
C SER A 6 -12.82 -23.35 -9.71
N VAL A 7 -12.10 -22.32 -9.26
CA VAL A 7 -10.98 -21.71 -10.00
C VAL A 7 -9.68 -21.93 -9.24
N PRO A 8 -8.65 -22.56 -9.85
CA PRO A 8 -7.33 -22.67 -9.25
C PRO A 8 -6.70 -21.28 -9.01
N SER A 9 -6.14 -21.07 -7.82
CA SER A 9 -5.54 -19.79 -7.42
C SER A 9 -4.40 -19.97 -6.43
N ILE A 10 -3.83 -18.84 -5.98
CA ILE A 10 -2.73 -18.70 -5.01
C ILE A 10 -3.17 -17.76 -3.89
N CYS A 11 -2.90 -18.13 -2.63
CA CYS A 11 -3.18 -17.26 -1.49
C CYS A 11 -2.25 -16.04 -1.46
N THR A 12 -2.81 -14.83 -1.40
CA THR A 12 -2.07 -13.55 -1.47
C THR A 12 -1.80 -12.90 -0.11
N LEU A 13 -2.18 -13.55 0.99
CA LEU A 13 -2.16 -12.93 2.33
C LEU A 13 -0.79 -12.95 3.00
N CYS A 14 0.05 -13.92 2.70
CA CYS A 14 1.37 -14.07 3.31
C CYS A 14 2.34 -14.68 2.30
N PRO A 15 3.67 -14.53 2.51
CA PRO A 15 4.68 -14.91 1.52
C PRO A 15 4.78 -16.43 1.26
N VAL A 16 4.05 -17.26 2.02
CA VAL A 16 4.01 -18.72 1.78
C VAL A 16 3.35 -19.06 0.44
N GLY A 17 2.35 -18.28 0.00
CA GLY A 17 1.73 -18.48 -1.31
C GLY A 17 1.06 -19.84 -1.51
N CYS A 18 0.29 -20.33 -0.52
CA CYS A 18 -0.34 -21.65 -0.60
C CYS A 18 -1.23 -21.80 -1.86
N ASN A 19 -1.19 -22.99 -2.49
CA ASN A 19 -2.10 -23.31 -3.58
C ASN A 19 -3.53 -23.45 -3.05
N THR A 20 -4.46 -22.77 -3.72
CA THR A 20 -5.88 -22.76 -3.34
C THR A 20 -6.78 -23.00 -4.54
N THR A 21 -8.05 -23.28 -4.25
CA THR A 21 -9.17 -23.28 -5.17
C THR A 21 -10.22 -22.33 -4.63
N LEU A 22 -10.65 -21.38 -5.46
CA LEU A 22 -11.70 -20.42 -5.16
C LEU A 22 -13.03 -20.95 -5.68
N ASP A 23 -13.96 -21.21 -4.78
CA ASP A 23 -15.30 -21.66 -5.14
C ASP A 23 -16.23 -20.45 -5.25
N MET A 24 -16.70 -20.19 -6.47
CA MET A 24 -17.48 -19.02 -6.85
C MET A 24 -18.90 -19.43 -7.24
N ARG A 25 -19.89 -18.59 -6.89
CA ARG A 25 -21.27 -18.73 -7.37
C ARG A 25 -21.89 -17.35 -7.56
N HIS A 26 -22.53 -17.11 -8.70
CA HIS A 26 -23.17 -15.82 -9.02
C HIS A 26 -22.25 -14.61 -8.78
N ASN A 27 -20.99 -14.71 -9.24
CA ASN A 27 -19.95 -13.70 -9.04
C ASN A 27 -19.61 -13.37 -7.58
N LYS A 28 -19.94 -14.26 -6.64
CA LYS A 28 -19.56 -14.16 -5.23
C LYS A 28 -18.61 -15.28 -4.85
N LEU A 29 -17.58 -14.93 -4.08
CA LEU A 29 -16.66 -15.89 -3.51
C LEU A 29 -17.31 -16.56 -2.31
N MET A 30 -17.56 -17.87 -2.41
CA MET A 30 -18.26 -18.63 -1.38
C MET A 30 -17.29 -19.20 -0.35
N ARG A 31 -16.16 -19.74 -0.80
CA ARG A 31 -15.11 -20.29 0.07
C ARG A 31 -13.78 -20.43 -0.65
N VAL A 32 -12.72 -20.53 0.15
CA VAL A 32 -11.36 -20.85 -0.28
C VAL A 32 -11.02 -22.25 0.24
N MET A 33 -10.66 -23.15 -0.68
CA MET A 33 -10.27 -24.52 -0.38
C MET A 33 -8.78 -24.72 -0.66
N PRO A 34 -8.08 -25.58 0.10
CA PRO A 34 -6.71 -25.94 -0.25
C PRO A 34 -6.68 -26.69 -1.58
N ARG A 35 -5.64 -26.45 -2.37
CA ARG A 35 -5.31 -27.24 -3.55
C ARG A 35 -3.95 -27.87 -3.35
N GLU A 36 -3.83 -29.14 -3.73
CA GLU A 36 -2.64 -29.92 -3.41
C GLU A 36 -1.38 -29.36 -4.09
N ASN A 37 -0.30 -29.22 -3.31
CA ASN A 37 1.05 -28.96 -3.78
C ASN A 37 2.08 -29.42 -2.75
N ALA A 38 2.69 -30.57 -3.02
CA ALA A 38 3.69 -31.18 -2.13
C ALA A 38 4.94 -30.30 -1.87
N ALA A 39 5.21 -29.30 -2.73
CA ALA A 39 6.37 -28.43 -2.55
C ALA A 39 6.10 -27.21 -1.64
N VAL A 40 4.83 -26.87 -1.39
CA VAL A 40 4.46 -25.61 -0.70
C VAL A 40 3.57 -25.85 0.50
N ASN A 41 2.44 -26.51 0.30
CA ASN A 41 1.39 -26.57 1.32
C ASN A 41 0.81 -27.96 1.53
N ASP A 42 1.31 -28.99 0.83
CA ASP A 42 0.67 -30.30 0.71
C ASP A 42 -0.82 -30.10 0.41
N ILE A 43 -1.70 -30.37 1.36
CA ILE A 43 -3.16 -30.14 1.26
C ILE A 43 -3.69 -29.12 2.29
N TRP A 44 -2.81 -28.38 2.97
CA TRP A 44 -3.15 -27.52 4.10
C TRP A 44 -3.19 -26.04 3.72
N ILE A 45 -4.01 -25.28 4.44
CA ILE A 45 -4.01 -23.80 4.43
C ILE A 45 -4.29 -23.31 5.85
N CYS A 46 -3.72 -22.18 6.23
CA CYS A 46 -3.96 -21.55 7.52
C CYS A 46 -5.32 -20.83 7.59
N ASP A 47 -5.73 -20.42 8.79
CA ASP A 47 -6.99 -19.71 9.01
C ASP A 47 -7.08 -18.39 8.24
N LYS A 48 -5.95 -17.67 8.10
CA LYS A 48 -5.90 -16.47 7.26
C LYS A 48 -6.29 -16.82 5.82
N GLY A 49 -5.66 -17.83 5.23
CA GLY A 49 -5.96 -18.25 3.86
C GLY A 49 -7.40 -18.76 3.69
N ARG A 50 -7.95 -19.41 4.71
CA ARG A 50 -9.31 -19.97 4.68
C ARG A 50 -10.39 -18.90 4.83
N PHE A 51 -10.22 -17.92 5.72
CA PHE A 51 -11.27 -16.97 6.11
C PHE A 51 -10.99 -15.52 5.75
N GLY A 52 -9.75 -15.18 5.39
CA GLY A 52 -9.29 -13.81 5.15
C GLY A 52 -9.75 -13.20 3.83
N HIS A 53 -10.69 -13.80 3.10
CA HIS A 53 -11.17 -13.32 1.80
C HIS A 53 -12.38 -12.37 1.90
N ARG A 54 -12.91 -12.13 3.10
CA ARG A 54 -14.13 -11.32 3.31
C ARG A 54 -13.98 -9.84 2.93
N PHE A 55 -12.77 -9.31 2.84
CA PHE A 55 -12.54 -7.93 2.40
C PHE A 55 -13.07 -7.64 1.00
N ILE A 56 -13.20 -8.67 0.15
CA ILE A 56 -13.71 -8.56 -1.23
C ILE A 56 -15.16 -8.05 -1.24
N GLU A 57 -15.96 -8.48 -0.26
CA GLU A 57 -17.38 -8.18 -0.09
C GLU A 57 -17.62 -7.14 1.02
N SER A 58 -16.57 -6.45 1.49
CA SER A 58 -16.72 -5.40 2.50
C SER A 58 -17.55 -4.24 1.96
N THR A 59 -18.47 -3.72 2.78
CA THR A 59 -19.23 -2.50 2.49
C THR A 59 -18.34 -1.27 2.39
N ASP A 60 -17.18 -1.29 3.05
CA ASP A 60 -16.23 -0.18 3.09
C ASP A 60 -15.31 -0.15 1.85
N ARG A 61 -15.47 -1.11 0.93
CA ARG A 61 -14.67 -1.20 -0.28
C ARG A 61 -14.98 -0.01 -1.19
N LEU A 62 -13.93 0.67 -1.64
CA LEU A 62 -14.05 1.75 -2.62
C LEU A 62 -14.60 1.21 -3.95
N THR A 63 -15.76 1.71 -4.36
CA THR A 63 -16.44 1.34 -5.62
C THR A 63 -16.39 2.43 -6.68
N THR A 64 -16.13 3.67 -6.27
CA THR A 64 -16.06 4.84 -7.16
C THR A 64 -14.83 5.69 -6.82
N PRO A 65 -14.21 6.35 -7.81
CA PRO A 65 -13.19 7.36 -7.56
C PRO A 65 -13.72 8.49 -6.67
N LEU A 66 -12.85 9.02 -5.81
CA LEU A 66 -13.15 10.18 -4.96
C LEU A 66 -12.13 11.28 -5.25
N VAL A 67 -12.61 12.51 -5.48
CA VAL A 67 -11.77 13.69 -5.72
C VAL A 67 -12.00 14.69 -4.60
N ARG A 68 -10.92 15.36 -4.16
CA ARG A 68 -11.01 16.39 -3.12
C ARG A 68 -11.49 17.71 -3.72
N ARG A 69 -12.62 18.22 -3.23
CA ARG A 69 -13.19 19.53 -3.57
C ARG A 69 -13.58 20.23 -2.27
N ASP A 70 -13.17 21.49 -2.12
CA ASP A 70 -13.48 22.29 -0.92
C ASP A 70 -13.14 21.60 0.41
N GLY A 71 -12.03 20.84 0.41
CA GLY A 71 -11.54 20.09 1.58
C GLY A 71 -12.18 18.71 1.79
N ALA A 72 -13.30 18.39 1.15
CA ALA A 72 -14.01 17.12 1.27
C ALA A 72 -13.74 16.17 0.09
N LEU A 73 -13.78 14.85 0.33
CA LEU A 73 -13.74 13.84 -0.74
C LEU A 73 -15.15 13.63 -1.28
N VAL A 74 -15.32 13.78 -2.60
CA VAL A 74 -16.59 13.69 -3.29
C VAL A 74 -16.48 12.65 -4.42
N PRO A 75 -17.50 11.82 -4.67
CA PRO A 75 -17.53 10.90 -5.80
C PRO A 75 -17.29 11.59 -7.15
N ALA A 76 -16.48 10.97 -8.00
CA ALA A 76 -16.15 11.42 -9.34
C ALA A 76 -16.20 10.28 -10.35
N SER A 77 -16.32 10.62 -11.64
CA SER A 77 -16.20 9.65 -12.72
C SER A 77 -14.74 9.23 -12.94
N TRP A 78 -14.52 8.05 -13.53
CA TRP A 78 -13.16 7.60 -13.89
C TRP A 78 -12.46 8.56 -14.86
N GLN A 79 -13.19 9.11 -15.83
CA GLN A 79 -12.63 10.05 -16.81
C GLN A 79 -12.17 11.35 -16.13
N GLU A 80 -12.98 11.85 -15.20
CA GLU A 80 -12.65 13.05 -14.44
C GLU A 80 -11.44 12.82 -13.51
N ALA A 81 -11.46 11.73 -12.74
CA ALA A 81 -10.40 11.43 -11.78
C ALA A 81 -9.05 11.19 -12.48
N LEU A 82 -9.03 10.38 -13.54
CA LEU A 82 -7.81 10.13 -14.31
C LEU A 82 -7.34 11.36 -15.08
N GLY A 83 -8.26 12.15 -15.64
CA GLY A 83 -7.95 13.41 -16.30
C GLY A 83 -7.28 14.40 -15.36
N LEU A 84 -7.82 14.55 -14.14
CA LEU A 84 -7.24 15.41 -13.12
C LEU A 84 -5.84 14.95 -12.70
N VAL A 85 -5.63 13.64 -12.48
CA VAL A 85 -4.31 13.10 -12.14
C VAL A 85 -3.30 13.37 -13.27
N ALA A 86 -3.68 13.13 -14.52
CA ALA A 86 -2.84 13.36 -15.68
C ALA A 86 -2.46 14.84 -15.82
N GLU A 87 -3.43 15.76 -15.69
CA GLU A 87 -3.20 17.20 -15.73
C GLU A 87 -2.21 17.64 -14.64
N LYS A 88 -2.41 17.20 -13.39
CA LYS A 88 -1.52 17.55 -12.28
C LYS A 88 -0.12 16.99 -12.46
N PHE A 89 0.01 15.75 -12.92
CA PHE A 89 1.31 15.13 -13.16
C PHE A 89 2.06 15.86 -14.28
N ALA A 90 1.38 16.19 -15.38
CA ALA A 90 1.96 16.95 -16.48
C ALA A 90 2.41 18.36 -16.06
N ALA A 91 1.60 19.05 -15.26
CA ALA A 91 1.93 20.38 -14.74
C ALA A 91 3.15 20.34 -13.82
N ILE A 92 3.22 19.38 -12.89
CA ILE A 92 4.38 19.20 -11.99
C ILE A 92 5.63 18.83 -12.79
N GLN A 93 5.51 17.91 -13.74
CA GLN A 93 6.63 17.49 -14.58
C GLN A 93 7.18 18.66 -15.41
N SER A 94 6.31 19.51 -15.95
CA SER A 94 6.71 20.67 -16.75
C SER A 94 7.37 21.77 -15.89
N ALA A 95 6.94 21.94 -14.63
CA ALA A 95 7.47 22.95 -13.73
C ALA A 95 8.76 22.54 -13.01
N ALA A 96 8.87 21.28 -12.59
CA ALA A 96 9.93 20.80 -11.69
C ALA A 96 10.64 19.51 -12.18
N GLY A 97 10.27 19.00 -13.36
CA GLY A 97 10.82 17.76 -13.91
C GLY A 97 10.21 16.49 -13.31
N GLY A 98 10.54 15.35 -13.92
CA GLY A 98 10.04 14.04 -13.48
C GLY A 98 10.46 13.67 -12.05
N ALA A 99 11.65 14.09 -11.61
CA ALA A 99 12.15 13.85 -10.27
C ALA A 99 11.33 14.53 -9.14
N ALA A 100 10.37 15.41 -9.47
CA ALA A 100 9.41 15.94 -8.50
C ALA A 100 8.21 14.99 -8.26
N LEU A 101 8.02 13.99 -9.12
CA LEU A 101 6.98 12.97 -8.98
C LEU A 101 7.55 11.75 -8.26
N GLY A 102 6.73 11.12 -7.44
CA GLY A 102 7.07 9.88 -6.75
C GLY A 102 5.89 8.93 -6.66
N GLY A 103 6.19 7.64 -6.58
CA GLY A 103 5.20 6.57 -6.54
C GLY A 103 5.48 5.60 -5.40
N LEU A 104 4.43 5.25 -4.65
CA LEU A 104 4.46 4.19 -3.65
C LEU A 104 3.55 3.04 -4.11
N ALA A 105 4.14 1.86 -4.31
CA ALA A 105 3.42 0.65 -4.68
C ALA A 105 3.15 -0.24 -3.46
N GLY A 106 2.14 -1.09 -3.55
CA GLY A 106 1.88 -2.14 -2.55
C GLY A 106 2.73 -3.39 -2.81
N ASP A 107 3.06 -4.12 -1.76
CA ASP A 107 3.76 -5.40 -1.79
C ASP A 107 2.85 -6.59 -2.20
N HIS A 108 1.54 -6.40 -2.15
CA HIS A 108 0.54 -7.40 -2.56
C HIS A 108 0.10 -7.28 -4.04
N LEU A 109 0.75 -6.43 -4.84
CA LEU A 109 0.43 -6.25 -6.26
C LEU A 109 1.01 -7.38 -7.13
N ALA A 110 0.37 -7.63 -8.28
CA ALA A 110 0.88 -8.59 -9.25
C ALA A 110 2.17 -8.07 -9.91
N ASN A 111 2.96 -8.98 -10.48
CA ASN A 111 4.19 -8.63 -11.20
C ASN A 111 3.88 -7.71 -12.40
N GLU A 112 2.77 -7.96 -13.08
CA GLU A 112 2.28 -7.18 -14.21
C GLU A 112 1.95 -5.75 -13.79
N ASP A 113 1.29 -5.58 -12.64
CA ASP A 113 0.96 -4.26 -12.09
C ASP A 113 2.22 -3.49 -11.72
N LEU A 114 3.17 -4.13 -11.03
CA LEU A 114 4.45 -3.52 -10.66
C LEU A 114 5.30 -3.19 -11.90
N PHE A 115 5.24 -4.03 -12.93
CA PHE A 115 5.93 -3.80 -14.19
C PHE A 115 5.37 -2.56 -14.92
N ILE A 116 4.05 -2.42 -15.00
CA ILE A 116 3.41 -1.25 -15.61
C ILE A 116 3.68 0.00 -14.75
N PHE A 117 3.60 -0.12 -13.43
CA PHE A 117 3.85 0.97 -12.50
C PHE A 117 5.27 1.54 -12.63
N GLN A 118 6.30 0.68 -12.62
CA GLN A 118 7.67 1.16 -12.79
C GLN A 118 7.91 1.76 -14.17
N ARG A 119 7.24 1.23 -15.20
CA ARG A 119 7.34 1.73 -16.58
C ARG A 119 6.71 3.11 -16.72
N LEU A 120 5.53 3.31 -16.16
CA LEU A 120 4.86 4.60 -16.12
C LEU A 120 5.77 5.66 -15.51
N PHE A 121 6.38 5.38 -14.35
CA PHE A 121 7.23 6.37 -13.69
C PHE A 121 8.56 6.61 -14.40
N ARG A 122 9.25 5.55 -14.82
CA ARG A 122 10.60 5.68 -15.39
C ARG A 122 10.58 6.14 -16.84
N GLU A 123 9.68 5.62 -17.66
CA GLU A 123 9.66 5.90 -19.11
C GLU A 123 8.78 7.11 -19.46
N VAL A 124 7.61 7.24 -18.82
CA VAL A 124 6.65 8.32 -19.16
C VAL A 124 6.88 9.54 -18.29
N LEU A 125 6.96 9.35 -16.97
CA LEU A 125 7.11 10.45 -16.02
C LEU A 125 8.57 10.88 -15.81
N ASN A 126 9.55 10.12 -16.32
CA ASN A 126 10.98 10.35 -16.15
C ASN A 126 11.39 10.53 -14.66
N SER A 127 10.88 9.64 -13.81
CA SER A 127 11.16 9.62 -12.37
C SER A 127 11.68 8.26 -11.92
N ASN A 128 12.72 8.29 -11.09
CA ASN A 128 13.23 7.11 -10.38
C ASN A 128 12.75 7.03 -8.92
N ASN A 129 11.89 7.95 -8.49
CA ASN A 129 11.37 7.99 -7.11
C ASN A 129 10.24 6.99 -6.95
N LEU A 130 10.61 5.71 -6.87
CA LEU A 130 9.70 4.60 -6.66
C LEU A 130 10.09 3.84 -5.40
N ASP A 131 9.12 3.59 -4.54
CA ASP A 131 9.30 2.75 -3.35
C ASP A 131 8.03 1.90 -3.11
N TYR A 132 8.11 0.93 -2.22
CA TYR A 132 6.99 0.08 -1.80
C TYR A 132 6.86 0.00 -0.27
N ARG A 133 7.72 0.71 0.48
CA ARG A 133 7.72 0.66 1.95
C ARG A 133 6.93 1.79 2.58
N THR A 134 5.99 1.40 3.43
CA THR A 134 5.41 2.24 4.48
C THR A 134 6.04 1.84 5.83
N GLY A 135 7.34 2.04 6.01
CA GLY A 135 8.00 1.73 7.30
C GLY A 135 9.49 2.06 7.38
N THR A 136 9.92 2.45 8.58
CA THR A 136 11.32 2.71 8.97
C THR A 136 12.14 1.42 8.95
N PRO A 137 13.43 1.43 8.53
CA PRO A 137 14.30 0.25 8.62
C PRO A 137 14.37 -0.25 10.08
N GLY A 138 13.82 -1.43 10.35
CA GLY A 138 13.77 -2.04 11.68
C GLY A 138 12.38 -2.12 12.31
N GLU A 139 11.38 -1.47 11.72
CA GLU A 139 9.99 -1.55 12.18
C GLU A 139 9.25 -2.60 11.34
N GLN A 140 8.99 -3.77 11.94
CA GLN A 140 8.07 -4.73 11.33
C GLN A 140 6.69 -4.09 11.32
N PRO A 141 5.97 -4.04 10.18
CA PRO A 141 4.57 -3.66 10.22
C PRO A 141 3.88 -4.63 11.19
N PRO A 142 3.07 -4.14 12.13
CA PRO A 142 2.40 -5.02 13.08
C PRO A 142 1.66 -6.06 12.26
N MET A 143 1.95 -7.35 12.52
CA MET A 143 1.19 -8.44 11.91
C MET A 143 -0.28 -8.09 12.09
N MET A 144 -1.04 -8.06 11.00
CA MET A 144 -2.49 -7.88 11.02
C MET A 144 -3.15 -9.04 11.77
N LEU A 145 -3.08 -8.98 13.10
CA LEU A 145 -3.87 -9.73 14.05
C LEU A 145 -4.66 -8.65 14.77
N GLY A 146 -5.94 -8.61 14.44
CA GLY A 146 -6.80 -7.46 14.71
C GLY A 146 -6.80 -7.08 16.18
N HIS A 147 -6.27 -5.92 16.49
CA HIS A 147 -6.69 -5.07 17.59
C HIS A 147 -6.39 -3.64 17.17
N SER A 148 -7.44 -2.81 17.13
CA SER A 148 -7.45 -1.34 17.13
C SER A 148 -6.22 -0.62 16.53
N LEU A 149 -6.44 0.12 15.45
CA LEU A 149 -5.58 1.22 15.03
C LEU A 149 -5.51 2.29 16.14
N ALA A 150 -4.75 2.01 17.20
CA ALA A 150 -4.34 3.01 18.15
C ALA A 150 -3.12 3.70 17.55
N TRP A 151 -3.37 4.85 16.93
CA TRP A 151 -2.34 5.85 16.71
C TRP A 151 -1.66 6.10 18.06
N VAL A 152 -0.43 5.63 18.25
CA VAL A 152 0.36 5.98 19.43
C VAL A 152 0.85 7.40 19.20
N PRO A 153 0.33 8.42 19.92
CA PRO A 153 0.83 9.76 19.77
C PRO A 153 2.22 9.80 20.39
N VAL A 154 3.23 10.15 19.58
CA VAL A 154 4.56 10.48 20.09
C VAL A 154 4.41 11.76 20.91
N GLN A 155 4.45 11.64 22.24
CA GLN A 155 4.45 12.82 23.10
C GLN A 155 5.75 13.60 22.89
N PRO A 156 5.68 14.93 22.69
CA PRO A 156 6.87 15.75 22.64
C PRO A 156 7.46 15.84 24.05
N ASP A 157 8.71 15.43 24.22
CA ASP A 157 9.49 15.85 25.36
C ASP A 157 9.70 17.38 25.26
N GLY A 158 9.37 18.09 26.34
CA GLY A 158 9.26 19.55 26.40
C GLY A 158 10.55 20.35 26.18
N THR A 159 11.52 19.81 25.44
CA THR A 159 12.85 20.38 25.17
C THR A 159 13.09 20.68 23.70
N GLY A 160 12.17 20.35 22.78
CA GLY A 160 12.24 20.77 21.37
C GLY A 160 13.48 20.31 20.59
N ARG A 161 14.29 19.40 21.15
CA ARG A 161 15.47 18.80 20.53
C ARG A 161 15.34 17.29 20.62
N ARG A 162 15.22 16.63 19.46
CA ARG A 162 15.23 15.16 19.40
C ARG A 162 16.65 14.67 19.68
N HIS A 163 16.86 14.10 20.86
CA HIS A 163 18.07 13.35 21.17
C HIS A 163 17.89 11.91 20.73
N TYR A 164 18.52 11.51 19.62
CA TYR A 164 18.62 10.10 19.24
C TYR A 164 19.82 9.47 19.97
N ARG A 165 19.55 8.72 21.04
CA ARG A 165 20.55 7.84 21.63
C ARG A 165 20.61 6.57 20.78
N ALA A 166 21.65 6.44 19.96
CA ALA A 166 21.96 5.17 19.32
C ALA A 166 22.21 4.13 20.42
N GLY A 167 21.29 3.17 20.57
CA GLY A 167 21.53 1.94 21.32
C GLY A 167 22.61 1.14 20.61
N GLY A 168 23.86 1.41 20.97
CA GLY A 168 25.03 0.72 20.44
C GLY A 168 25.09 -0.72 20.94
N GLY A 169 24.84 -1.66 20.04
CA GLY A 169 25.23 -3.06 20.15
C GLY A 169 26.07 -3.48 18.93
N GLY A 170 27.08 -2.67 18.57
CA GLY A 170 27.96 -2.92 17.43
C GLY A 170 29.37 -3.28 17.87
N ARG A 171 29.83 -4.47 17.47
CA ARG A 171 31.23 -4.93 17.57
C ARG A 171 32.21 -3.88 16.98
N PRO A 172 33.42 -3.73 17.54
CA PRO A 172 34.35 -2.71 17.10
C PRO A 172 34.97 -3.08 15.76
N GLY A 173 34.85 -2.20 14.76
CA GLY A 173 35.66 -2.28 13.53
C GLY A 173 34.90 -2.22 12.21
N ARG A 174 34.16 -1.13 11.96
CA ARG A 174 34.00 -0.60 10.59
C ARG A 174 33.51 0.84 10.66
N ARG A 175 34.41 1.78 10.39
CA ARG A 175 34.05 3.18 10.12
C ARG A 175 33.42 3.20 8.73
N SER A 176 32.11 3.38 8.65
CA SER A 176 31.43 3.77 7.43
C SER A 176 30.88 5.17 7.65
N THR A 177 31.66 6.16 7.25
CA THR A 177 31.21 7.53 7.06
C THR A 177 30.20 7.53 5.91
N THR A 178 28.93 7.84 6.17
CA THR A 178 28.02 8.26 5.10
C THR A 178 27.29 9.52 5.56
N LEU A 179 27.64 10.62 4.90
CA LEU A 179 27.11 11.96 5.06
C LEU A 179 25.66 12.06 4.60
N TYR A 180 24.91 12.93 5.29
CA TYR A 180 23.53 13.33 5.03
C TYR A 180 23.36 14.08 3.70
N ALA A 181 22.17 14.00 3.11
CA ALA A 181 21.55 15.12 2.42
C ALA A 181 20.05 15.15 2.76
N ALA A 182 19.69 16.03 3.70
CA ALA A 182 18.32 16.46 3.93
C ALA A 182 18.04 17.66 3.01
N ALA A 183 17.01 17.57 2.19
CA ALA A 183 16.40 18.75 1.56
C ALA A 183 14.99 18.90 2.13
N ALA A 184 14.90 19.62 3.25
CA ALA A 184 13.65 20.18 3.71
C ALA A 184 13.43 21.50 2.97
N SER A 185 12.56 21.51 1.96
CA SER A 185 12.02 22.75 1.41
C SER A 185 10.52 22.77 1.62
N HIS A 186 10.11 23.45 2.68
CA HIS A 186 8.87 24.21 2.84
C HIS A 186 7.78 23.94 1.77
N CYS A 187 6.82 23.06 2.08
CA CYS A 187 5.49 23.16 1.49
C CYS A 187 4.62 23.94 2.46
N GLY A 188 4.42 25.22 2.15
CA GLY A 188 3.44 26.07 2.80
C GLY A 188 2.01 25.55 2.61
N ALA A 189 1.13 26.03 3.47
CA ALA A 189 -0.31 25.82 3.40
C ALA A 189 -0.83 26.07 1.97
N GLY A 190 -1.25 25.01 1.26
CA GLY A 190 -1.78 25.13 -0.10
C GLY A 190 -1.66 23.89 -0.99
N GLY A 191 -0.87 22.87 -0.60
CA GLY A 191 -0.72 21.65 -1.39
C GLY A 191 -1.85 20.64 -1.12
N GLN A 192 -2.82 20.53 -2.03
CA GLN A 192 -3.80 19.44 -2.03
C GLN A 192 -3.11 18.12 -2.36
N ALA A 193 -2.60 17.42 -1.35
CA ALA A 193 -2.29 16.01 -1.48
C ALA A 193 -3.60 15.23 -1.66
N VAL A 194 -3.66 14.37 -2.67
CA VAL A 194 -4.71 13.36 -2.82
C VAL A 194 -4.48 12.31 -1.74
N CYS A 195 -4.87 12.64 -0.52
CA CYS A 195 -4.88 11.73 0.60
C CYS A 195 -6.17 10.90 0.50
N CYS A 196 -6.04 9.62 0.19
CA CYS A 196 -7.11 8.63 0.29
C CYS A 196 -7.36 8.31 1.78
N GLN A 197 -7.85 9.29 2.54
CA GLN A 197 -8.31 9.08 3.91
C GLN A 197 -9.84 9.03 3.89
N CYS A 198 -10.38 7.85 4.19
CA CYS A 198 -11.80 7.68 4.51
C CYS A 198 -12.12 8.51 5.77
N PRO A 199 -13.20 9.31 5.80
CA PRO A 199 -13.60 9.99 7.04
C PRO A 199 -14.01 8.96 8.10
N PRO A 200 -13.70 9.20 9.39
CA PRO A 200 -14.19 8.37 10.47
C PRO A 200 -15.72 8.46 10.52
N ASN A 201 -16.36 7.29 10.52
CA ASN A 201 -17.81 7.14 10.66
C ASN A 201 -18.28 7.90 11.91
N GLN A 202 -19.15 8.89 11.74
CA GLN A 202 -19.88 9.50 12.85
C GLN A 202 -21.15 8.68 13.08
N THR A 203 -21.25 8.18 14.32
CA THR A 203 -22.37 7.50 15.00
C THR A 203 -22.83 6.15 14.46
#